data_AF-A0A7J2GZ13-F1
#
_entry.id   AF-A0A7J2GZ13-F1
#
_cell.length_a   1.000
_cell.length_b   1.000
_cell.length_c   1.000
_cell.angle_alpha   90.00
_cell.angle_beta   90.00
_cell.angle_gamma   90.00
#
_symmetry.space_group_name_H-M   'P 1'
#
loop_
_entity.id
_entity.type
_entity.pdbx_description
1 polymer ?
#
loop_
_entity_poly.entity_id
_entity_poly.type
_entity_poly.pdbx_seq_one_letter_code
_entity_poly.pdbx_strand_id
1 'polypeptide(L)'
;AKTVEGLGFKGIFTEGIERVLGWRSPNYLYKPPEHVAKRIKVLVRNYRLSDDIGYRFSARWWDQWPLTADKYAAWLAATPGDVINIFIDYETFGEHQWPETGIFWFLGSLPYEVLKWKNLKFSTPSRTILKYPARDVIDVFEFNTISWADMERDVSAWLGNEMQRFAYEEIKKIEKLVKKKGDPKLLRIWRYLQNSDHLYYICTKWWADGDVHKYFSPFDTPEQGFLTILKVLSDFKEKLL
;
A
#
# COMPACT_ATOMS: atom_id res chain seq x y z
N ALA A 1 -14.37 -1.34 -1.36
CA ALA A 1 -15.16 -0.94 -0.18
C ALA A 1 -16.30 -1.93 0.16
N LYS A 2 -17.22 -2.24 -0.77
CA LYS A 2 -18.36 -3.17 -0.55
C LYS A 2 -17.98 -4.49 0.15
N THR A 3 -16.99 -5.20 -0.38
CA THR A 3 -16.50 -6.47 0.17
C THR A 3 -15.99 -6.30 1.61
N VAL A 4 -15.20 -5.25 1.85
CA VAL A 4 -14.59 -4.96 3.16
C VAL A 4 -15.66 -4.60 4.20
N GLU A 5 -16.68 -3.82 3.83
CA GLU A 5 -17.85 -3.56 4.69
C GLU A 5 -18.64 -4.83 4.98
N GLY A 6 -18.81 -5.71 3.99
CA GLY A 6 -19.48 -7.01 4.14
C GLY A 6 -18.79 -7.94 5.12
N LEU A 7 -17.47 -7.83 5.28
CA LEU A 7 -16.68 -8.54 6.28
C LEU A 7 -16.77 -7.92 7.69
N GLY A 8 -17.50 -6.81 7.86
CA GLY A 8 -17.70 -6.15 9.16
C GLY A 8 -16.68 -5.08 9.53
N PHE A 9 -15.74 -4.76 8.63
CA PHE A 9 -14.78 -3.67 8.86
C PHE A 9 -15.46 -2.30 8.76
N LYS A 10 -15.00 -1.37 9.61
CA LYS A 10 -15.56 0.00 9.72
C LYS A 10 -14.71 1.05 9.00
N GLY A 11 -13.47 0.72 8.65
CA GLY A 11 -12.54 1.60 7.97
C GLY A 11 -11.70 0.84 6.95
N ILE A 12 -11.28 1.52 5.90
CA ILE A 12 -10.33 1.03 4.89
C ILE A 12 -9.37 2.18 4.53
N PHE A 13 -8.14 1.82 4.16
CA PHE A 13 -7.15 2.78 3.66
C PHE A 13 -7.10 2.78 2.13
N THR A 14 -6.73 3.91 1.56
CA THR A 14 -6.43 4.06 0.13
C THR A 14 -5.33 5.10 -0.09
N GLU A 15 -4.76 5.13 -1.29
CA GLU A 15 -3.75 6.11 -1.67
C GLU A 15 -4.38 7.49 -1.93
N GLY A 16 -3.68 8.55 -1.49
CA GLY A 16 -4.09 9.95 -1.65
C GLY A 16 -3.52 10.63 -2.87
N ILE A 17 -3.58 9.97 -4.02
CA ILE A 17 -3.13 10.56 -5.29
C ILE A 17 -4.15 11.58 -5.82
N GLU A 18 -3.64 12.64 -6.44
CA GLU A 18 -4.39 13.79 -6.95
C GLU A 18 -5.52 13.39 -7.90
N ARG A 19 -5.31 12.39 -8.79
CA ARG A 19 -6.35 11.96 -9.73
C ARG A 19 -7.60 11.37 -9.06
N VAL A 20 -7.48 10.88 -7.82
CA VAL A 20 -8.60 10.35 -7.02
C VAL A 20 -9.18 11.43 -6.11
N LEU A 21 -8.33 12.27 -5.52
CA LEU A 21 -8.76 13.31 -4.61
C LEU A 21 -9.36 14.54 -5.32
N GLY A 22 -8.89 14.87 -6.52
CA GLY A 22 -9.21 16.11 -7.21
C GLY A 22 -8.80 17.31 -6.36
N TRP A 23 -9.78 18.15 -5.98
CA TRP A 23 -9.57 19.32 -5.12
C TRP A 23 -9.51 18.99 -3.62
N ARG A 24 -9.78 17.73 -3.24
CA ARG A 24 -9.88 17.30 -1.85
C ARG A 24 -8.49 17.08 -1.23
N SER A 25 -8.43 17.10 0.10
CA SER A 25 -7.19 16.88 0.86
C SER A 25 -7.10 15.44 1.40
N PRO A 26 -5.93 14.79 1.41
CA PRO A 26 -5.77 13.47 2.04
C PRO A 26 -5.99 13.50 3.57
N ASN A 27 -6.10 14.69 4.17
CA ASN A 27 -6.12 14.88 5.62
C ASN A 27 -7.53 14.86 6.25
N TYR A 28 -8.49 14.26 5.54
CA TYR A 28 -9.87 14.08 6.00
C TYR A 28 -10.33 12.65 5.78
N LEU A 29 -11.38 12.26 6.49
CA LEU A 29 -12.06 10.99 6.23
C LEU A 29 -13.06 11.16 5.09
N TYR A 30 -13.21 10.10 4.31
CA TYR A 30 -14.18 10.05 3.21
C TYR A 30 -15.08 8.83 3.33
N LYS A 31 -16.05 8.73 2.44
CA LYS A 31 -16.85 7.52 2.23
C LYS A 31 -16.90 7.16 0.74
N PRO A 32 -17.11 5.90 0.37
CA PRO A 32 -17.39 5.55 -1.02
C PRO A 32 -18.78 6.05 -1.44
N PRO A 33 -19.13 6.00 -2.74
CA PRO A 33 -20.50 6.26 -3.19
C PRO A 33 -21.51 5.33 -2.50
N GLU A 34 -22.73 5.82 -2.26
CA GLU A 34 -23.71 5.08 -1.46
C GLU A 34 -24.16 3.76 -2.10
N HIS A 35 -24.11 3.67 -3.43
CA HIS A 35 -24.40 2.44 -4.16
C HIS A 35 -23.28 1.38 -4.01
N VAL A 36 -22.08 1.78 -3.57
CA VAL A 36 -20.95 0.89 -3.32
C VAL A 36 -20.97 0.37 -1.87
N ALA A 37 -21.05 1.26 -0.88
CA ALA A 37 -21.12 0.91 0.54
C ALA A 37 -21.69 2.06 1.37
N LYS A 38 -22.28 1.77 2.54
CA LYS A 38 -23.08 2.75 3.29
C LYS A 38 -22.43 3.26 4.57
N ARG A 39 -21.57 2.47 5.20
CA ARG A 39 -21.09 2.71 6.58
C ARG A 39 -19.57 2.86 6.68
N ILE A 40 -18.81 2.19 5.82
CA ILE A 40 -17.35 2.17 5.88
C ILE A 40 -16.77 3.55 5.60
N LYS A 41 -15.79 3.95 6.41
CA LYS A 41 -15.01 5.19 6.20
C LYS A 41 -13.71 4.87 5.48
N VAL A 42 -13.28 5.82 4.66
CA VAL A 42 -12.04 5.75 3.89
C VAL A 42 -11.04 6.71 4.52
N LEU A 43 -9.92 6.17 4.97
CA LEU A 43 -8.75 6.93 5.36
C LEU A 43 -7.81 7.02 4.15
N VAL A 44 -7.21 8.17 3.94
CA VAL A 44 -6.39 8.44 2.76
C VAL A 44 -4.96 8.70 3.18
N ARG A 45 -4.01 7.98 2.59
CA ARG A 45 -2.58 8.19 2.80
C ARG A 45 -2.18 9.59 2.35
N ASN A 46 -1.44 10.31 3.18
CA ASN A 46 -0.74 11.52 2.74
C ASN A 46 0.62 11.09 2.18
N TYR A 47 0.66 10.77 0.89
CA TYR A 47 1.86 10.16 0.29
C TYR A 47 3.08 11.09 0.37
N ARG A 48 2.91 12.41 0.24
CA ARG A 48 4.03 13.36 0.32
C ARG A 48 4.73 13.30 1.66
N LEU A 49 3.97 13.46 2.75
CA LEU A 49 4.50 13.38 4.12
C LEU A 49 4.98 11.98 4.49
N SER A 50 4.42 10.94 3.86
CA SER A 50 4.87 9.56 4.06
C SER A 50 6.20 9.31 3.37
N ASP A 51 6.34 9.71 2.11
CA ASP A 51 7.54 9.54 1.29
C ASP A 51 8.70 10.43 1.78
N ASP A 52 8.42 11.53 2.51
CA ASP A 52 9.44 12.31 3.23
C ASP A 52 10.24 11.42 4.22
N ILE A 53 9.56 10.51 4.92
CA ILE A 53 10.20 9.57 5.86
C ILE A 53 10.67 8.31 5.13
N GLY A 54 9.80 7.71 4.32
CA GLY A 54 10.08 6.42 3.68
C GLY A 54 11.23 6.49 2.67
N TYR A 55 11.24 7.55 1.86
CA TYR A 55 12.13 7.65 0.70
C TYR A 55 13.15 8.78 0.80
N ARG A 56 12.72 10.00 1.17
CA ARG A 56 13.57 11.20 1.12
C ARG A 56 14.37 11.47 2.39
N PHE A 57 14.21 10.66 3.43
CA PHE A 57 14.84 10.90 4.73
C PHE A 57 16.36 11.08 4.66
N SER A 58 17.04 10.24 3.88
CA SER A 58 18.50 10.30 3.65
C SER A 58 18.89 10.99 2.34
N ALA A 59 17.94 11.56 1.60
CA ALA A 59 18.17 12.17 0.29
C ALA A 59 18.87 13.53 0.42
N ARG A 60 20.21 13.55 0.46
CA ARG A 60 21.03 14.78 0.58
C ARG A 60 20.83 15.79 -0.56
N TRP A 61 20.29 15.36 -1.68
CA TRP A 61 19.95 16.21 -2.82
C TRP A 61 18.60 16.92 -2.66
N TRP A 62 17.77 16.51 -1.71
CA TRP A 62 16.48 17.13 -1.45
C TRP A 62 16.68 18.43 -0.65
N ASP A 63 16.04 19.50 -1.09
CA ASP A 63 16.19 20.85 -0.54
C ASP A 63 15.74 21.01 0.92
N GLN A 64 14.94 20.07 1.43
CA GLN A 64 14.54 20.05 2.84
C GLN A 64 15.43 19.16 3.73
N TRP A 65 16.41 18.45 3.16
CA TRP A 65 17.35 17.63 3.92
C TRP A 65 18.28 18.53 4.78
N PRO A 66 18.62 18.14 6.03
CA PRO A 66 18.19 16.91 6.73
C PRO A 66 16.76 17.01 7.27
N LEU A 67 16.04 15.89 7.29
CA LEU A 67 14.72 15.81 7.91
C LEU A 67 14.84 15.53 9.41
N THR A 68 14.56 16.54 10.24
CA THR A 68 14.58 16.43 11.69
C THR A 68 13.17 16.29 12.27
N ALA A 69 13.05 15.73 13.48
CA ALA A 69 11.75 15.46 14.11
C ALA A 69 10.96 16.75 14.40
N ASP A 70 11.64 17.82 14.81
CA ASP A 70 11.07 19.14 15.07
C ASP A 70 10.58 19.82 13.79
N LYS A 71 11.37 19.76 12.71
CA LYS A 71 11.00 20.22 11.37
C LYS A 71 9.74 19.50 10.87
N TYR A 72 9.74 18.17 10.94
CA TYR A 72 8.60 17.37 10.51
C TYR A 72 7.36 17.64 11.37
N ALA A 73 7.49 17.72 12.70
CA ALA A 73 6.38 18.06 13.59
C ALA A 73 5.80 19.46 13.28
N ALA A 74 6.63 20.45 12.95
CA ALA A 74 6.18 21.77 12.52
C ALA A 74 5.36 21.70 11.22
N TRP A 75 5.78 20.88 10.25
CA TRP A 75 5.00 20.64 9.03
C TRP A 75 3.65 19.98 9.32
N LEU A 76 3.64 18.97 10.19
CA LEU A 76 2.39 18.33 10.61
C LEU A 76 1.45 19.33 11.29
N ALA A 77 1.97 20.20 12.15
CA ALA A 77 1.18 21.20 12.87
C ALA A 77 0.61 22.28 11.94
N ALA A 78 1.35 22.63 10.89
CA ALA A 78 0.92 23.58 9.86
C ALA A 78 -0.02 22.96 8.81
N THR A 79 -0.15 21.62 8.79
CA THR A 79 -0.96 20.90 7.80
C THR A 79 -2.44 20.92 8.18
N PRO A 80 -3.33 21.53 7.37
CA PRO A 80 -4.77 21.55 7.66
C PRO A 80 -5.40 20.17 7.50
N GLY A 81 -6.35 19.83 8.38
CA GLY A 81 -7.06 18.56 8.34
C GLY A 81 -7.66 18.13 9.67
N ASP A 82 -8.46 17.07 9.63
CA ASP A 82 -8.94 16.39 10.85
C ASP A 82 -8.00 15.25 11.27
N VAL A 83 -7.25 14.67 10.31
CA VAL A 83 -6.32 13.54 10.49
C VAL A 83 -5.20 13.60 9.44
N ILE A 84 -3.96 13.27 9.79
CA ILE A 84 -2.87 13.05 8.82
C ILE A 84 -2.48 11.58 8.89
N ASN A 85 -2.62 10.84 7.78
CA ASN A 85 -2.27 9.42 7.72
C ASN A 85 -0.87 9.25 7.12
N ILE A 86 0.11 8.88 7.95
CA ILE A 86 1.49 8.61 7.54
C ILE A 86 1.67 7.09 7.38
N PHE A 87 2.04 6.68 6.17
CA PHE A 87 1.98 5.29 5.70
C PHE A 87 3.33 4.91 5.09
N ILE A 88 4.09 4.12 5.82
CA ILE A 88 5.45 3.71 5.50
C ILE A 88 5.63 2.23 5.86
N ASP A 89 6.51 1.54 5.14
CA ASP A 89 6.89 0.16 5.45
C ASP A 89 7.64 0.08 6.78
N TYR A 90 7.53 -1.04 7.48
CA TYR A 90 8.29 -1.25 8.72
C TYR A 90 9.79 -1.26 8.45
N GLU A 91 10.17 -1.81 7.29
CA GLU A 91 11.51 -1.86 6.71
C GLU A 91 12.09 -0.47 6.45
N THR A 92 11.29 0.60 6.50
CA THR A 92 11.79 1.99 6.51
C THR A 92 12.85 2.17 7.61
N PHE A 93 12.64 1.55 8.77
CA PHE A 93 13.47 1.74 9.95
C PHE A 93 14.52 0.63 10.07
N GLY A 94 15.69 0.83 9.45
CA GLY A 94 16.85 -0.06 9.57
C GLY A 94 17.22 -0.82 8.30
N GLU A 95 16.39 -0.81 7.26
CA GLU A 95 16.67 -1.48 5.98
C GLU A 95 16.67 -0.49 4.81
N HIS A 96 15.56 0.23 4.57
CA HIS A 96 15.53 1.30 3.58
C HIS A 96 16.29 2.54 4.06
N GLN A 97 16.13 2.91 5.34
CA GLN A 97 16.93 3.93 5.99
C GLN A 97 17.81 3.25 7.04
N TRP A 98 19.11 3.23 6.78
CA TRP A 98 20.09 2.60 7.67
C TRP A 98 20.23 3.36 8.99
N PRO A 99 20.62 2.71 10.10
CA PRO A 99 20.75 3.37 11.41
C PRO A 99 21.62 4.63 11.38
N GLU A 100 22.68 4.64 10.58
CA GLU A 100 23.66 5.73 10.42
C GLU A 100 23.05 6.99 9.78
N THR A 101 21.90 6.85 9.10
CA THR A 101 21.14 8.00 8.59
C THR A 101 20.52 8.83 9.70
N GLY A 102 20.44 8.29 10.92
CA GLY A 102 19.78 8.91 12.06
C GLY A 102 18.28 8.60 12.18
N ILE A 103 17.74 7.69 11.35
CA ILE A 103 16.30 7.38 11.32
C ILE A 103 15.76 6.92 12.68
N PHE A 104 16.52 6.16 13.46
CA PHE A 104 16.08 5.73 14.80
C PHE A 104 16.04 6.88 15.80
N TRP A 105 16.99 7.82 15.72
CA TRP A 105 16.95 9.04 16.54
C TRP A 105 15.76 9.93 16.17
N PHE A 106 15.46 10.04 14.87
CA PHE A 106 14.26 10.71 14.39
C PHE A 106 13.00 10.03 14.95
N LEU A 107 12.88 8.71 14.80
CA LEU A 107 11.71 7.95 15.27
C LEU A 107 11.52 8.06 16.78
N GLY A 108 12.60 7.99 17.56
CA GLY A 108 12.55 8.15 19.01
C GLY A 108 12.16 9.57 19.44
N SER A 109 12.56 10.59 18.69
CA SER A 109 12.28 12.00 19.02
C SER A 109 10.90 12.48 18.53
N LEU A 110 10.40 11.89 17.45
CA LEU A 110 9.18 12.34 16.76
C LEU A 110 7.94 12.46 17.68
N PRO A 111 7.62 11.50 18.56
CA PRO A 111 6.48 11.64 19.46
C PRO A 111 6.57 12.87 20.37
N TYR A 112 7.77 13.17 20.89
CA TYR A 112 7.99 14.32 21.77
C TYR A 112 7.82 15.63 21.02
N GLU A 113 8.38 15.74 19.82
CA GLU A 113 8.25 16.94 18.99
C GLU A 113 6.80 17.18 18.53
N VAL A 114 6.08 16.13 18.14
CA VAL A 114 4.66 16.21 17.77
C VAL A 114 3.80 16.71 18.94
N LEU A 115 4.04 16.19 20.16
CA LEU A 115 3.23 16.52 21.33
C LEU A 115 3.49 17.92 21.90
N LYS A 116 4.51 18.66 21.43
CA LYS A 116 4.67 20.09 21.74
C LYS A 116 3.56 20.94 21.13
N TRP A 117 2.96 20.49 20.03
CA TRP A 117 1.93 21.22 19.30
C TRP A 117 0.53 20.90 19.84
N LYS A 118 -0.14 21.91 20.40
CA LYS A 118 -1.47 21.76 21.04
C LYS A 118 -2.56 21.25 20.09
N ASN A 119 -2.39 21.44 18.78
CA ASN A 119 -3.33 20.99 17.75
C ASN A 119 -3.04 19.58 17.22
N LEU A 120 -1.93 18.94 17.63
CA LEU A 120 -1.58 17.59 17.21
C LEU A 120 -1.83 16.56 18.33
N LYS A 121 -2.15 15.35 17.91
CA LYS A 121 -2.25 14.18 18.78
C LYS A 121 -2.15 12.88 17.98
N PHE A 122 -1.64 11.84 18.63
CA PHE A 122 -1.69 10.49 18.07
C PHE A 122 -3.08 9.86 18.28
N SER A 123 -3.57 9.16 17.26
CA SER A 123 -4.85 8.47 17.29
C SER A 123 -4.74 7.18 16.49
N THR A 124 -5.40 6.12 16.98
CA THR A 124 -5.53 4.89 16.20
C THR A 124 -6.57 5.07 15.10
N PRO A 125 -6.50 4.29 14.00
CA PRO A 125 -7.51 4.36 12.93
C PRO A 125 -8.93 4.18 13.47
N SER A 126 -9.14 3.22 14.37
CA SER A 126 -10.44 2.95 15.03
C SER A 126 -10.97 4.15 15.82
N ARG A 127 -10.11 4.88 16.56
CA ARG A 127 -10.54 6.09 17.27
C ARG A 127 -10.85 7.23 16.30
N THR A 128 -10.05 7.38 15.26
CA THR A 128 -10.22 8.41 14.23
C THR A 128 -11.55 8.25 13.49
N ILE A 129 -11.87 7.03 13.02
CA ILE A 129 -13.13 6.77 12.31
C ILE A 129 -14.37 6.93 13.20
N LEU A 130 -14.24 6.77 14.52
CA LEU A 130 -15.34 7.04 15.46
C LEU A 130 -15.49 8.54 15.74
N LYS A 131 -14.37 9.27 15.82
CA LYS A 131 -14.35 10.68 16.21
C LYS A 131 -14.84 11.62 15.10
N TYR A 132 -14.41 11.41 13.86
CA TYR A 132 -14.63 12.38 12.79
C TYR A 132 -15.66 11.89 11.76
N PRO A 133 -16.54 12.76 11.23
CA PRO A 133 -17.42 12.41 10.13
C PRO A 133 -16.63 12.26 8.83
N ALA A 134 -17.19 11.53 7.86
CA ALA A 134 -16.69 11.60 6.48
C ALA A 134 -17.03 12.98 5.91
N ARG A 135 -16.05 13.68 5.34
CA ARG A 135 -16.20 15.04 4.80
C ARG A 135 -16.82 15.05 3.42
N ASP A 136 -16.52 14.04 2.61
CA ASP A 136 -17.07 13.92 1.27
C ASP A 136 -17.04 12.46 0.79
N VAL A 137 -17.51 12.24 -0.44
CA VAL A 137 -17.41 11.00 -1.19
C VAL A 137 -16.13 11.00 -2.03
N ILE A 138 -15.39 9.89 -2.00
CA ILE A 138 -14.34 9.59 -2.98
C ILE A 138 -14.77 8.38 -3.79
N ASP A 139 -14.70 8.51 -5.11
CA ASP A 139 -14.98 7.44 -6.05
C ASP A 139 -13.73 7.09 -6.85
N VAL A 140 -13.26 5.85 -6.67
CA VAL A 140 -12.18 5.27 -7.47
C VAL A 140 -12.87 4.45 -8.56
N PHE A 141 -13.22 5.14 -9.65
CA PHE A 141 -13.97 4.57 -10.77
C PHE A 141 -13.23 3.37 -11.41
N GLU A 142 -13.94 2.52 -12.16
CA GLU A 142 -13.47 1.19 -12.59
C GLU A 142 -12.10 1.18 -13.27
N PHE A 143 -11.80 2.19 -14.10
CA PHE A 143 -10.53 2.31 -14.83
C PHE A 143 -9.44 3.11 -14.10
N ASN A 144 -9.74 3.62 -12.91
CA ASN A 144 -8.84 4.43 -12.09
C ASN A 144 -8.30 3.64 -10.89
N THR A 145 -8.21 2.31 -10.98
CA THR A 145 -7.72 1.49 -9.87
C THR A 145 -6.33 1.98 -9.46
N ILE A 146 -6.22 2.36 -8.19
CA ILE A 146 -4.98 2.90 -7.62
C ILE A 146 -4.32 1.90 -6.70
N SER A 147 -3.02 2.07 -6.53
CA SER A 147 -2.22 1.43 -5.51
C SER A 147 -1.32 2.47 -4.86
N TRP A 148 -0.54 2.02 -3.89
CA TRP A 148 0.49 2.82 -3.24
C TRP A 148 1.90 2.56 -3.80
N ALA A 149 2.04 1.73 -4.83
CA ALA A 149 3.32 1.33 -5.39
C ALA A 149 3.70 2.19 -6.59
N ASP A 150 5.00 2.34 -6.80
CA ASP A 150 5.65 3.05 -7.91
C ASP A 150 5.18 4.51 -8.10
N MET A 151 5.79 5.20 -9.05
CA MET A 151 5.40 6.58 -9.36
C MET A 151 3.96 6.68 -9.88
N GLU A 152 3.50 5.71 -10.67
CA GLU A 152 2.17 5.76 -11.29
C GLU A 152 1.02 5.52 -10.31
N ARG A 153 1.30 4.93 -9.13
CA ARG A 153 0.31 4.63 -8.07
C ARG A 153 -0.92 3.91 -8.60
N ASP A 154 -0.71 3.00 -9.55
CA ASP A 154 -1.74 2.20 -10.22
C ASP A 154 -1.45 0.70 -10.07
N VAL A 155 -2.12 -0.13 -10.87
CA VAL A 155 -1.98 -1.60 -10.80
C VAL A 155 -0.77 -2.15 -11.56
N SER A 156 0.00 -1.31 -12.27
CA SER A 156 1.05 -1.76 -13.18
C SER A 156 2.21 -2.48 -12.47
N ALA A 157 2.43 -2.24 -11.18
CA ALA A 157 3.36 -3.00 -10.35
C ALA A 157 3.06 -4.51 -10.30
N TRP A 158 1.79 -4.91 -10.50
CA TRP A 158 1.35 -6.32 -10.46
C TRP A 158 0.70 -6.82 -11.76
N LEU A 159 0.28 -5.93 -12.67
CA LEU A 159 -0.46 -6.26 -13.90
C LEU A 159 0.03 -5.49 -15.13
N GLY A 160 1.23 -4.90 -15.06
CA GLY A 160 1.80 -4.06 -16.10
C GLY A 160 2.25 -4.81 -17.35
N ASN A 161 2.70 -6.06 -17.23
CA ASN A 161 3.18 -6.86 -18.37
C ASN A 161 2.34 -8.13 -18.64
N GLU A 162 2.64 -8.82 -19.74
CA GLU A 162 1.89 -10.01 -20.18
C GLU A 162 2.09 -11.21 -19.24
N MET A 163 3.31 -11.40 -18.70
CA MET A 163 3.62 -12.47 -17.76
C MET A 163 2.78 -12.37 -16.49
N GLN A 164 2.71 -11.16 -15.93
CA GLN A 164 1.90 -10.81 -14.77
C GLN A 164 0.41 -11.10 -15.01
N ARG A 165 -0.14 -10.58 -16.11
CA ARG A 165 -1.55 -10.80 -16.47
C ARG A 165 -1.86 -12.28 -16.71
N PHE A 166 -0.95 -13.00 -17.36
CA PHE A 166 -1.10 -14.43 -17.59
C PHE A 166 -1.13 -15.21 -16.27
N ALA A 167 -0.13 -15.02 -15.41
CA ALA A 167 -0.07 -15.69 -14.11
C ALA A 167 -1.32 -15.40 -13.26
N TYR A 168 -1.76 -14.14 -13.21
CA TYR A 168 -2.97 -13.72 -12.50
C TYR A 168 -4.23 -14.46 -12.99
N GLU A 169 -4.45 -14.53 -14.30
CA GLU A 169 -5.60 -15.24 -14.86
C GLU A 169 -5.53 -16.75 -14.63
N GLU A 170 -4.35 -17.35 -14.72
CA GLU A 170 -4.18 -18.79 -14.45
C GLU A 170 -4.49 -19.14 -12.99
N ILE A 171 -4.06 -18.31 -12.03
CA ILE A 171 -4.38 -18.49 -10.60
C ILE A 171 -5.90 -18.40 -10.37
N LYS A 172 -6.58 -17.45 -11.02
CA LYS A 172 -8.05 -17.28 -10.93
C LYS A 172 -8.81 -18.49 -11.46
N LYS A 173 -8.41 -19.03 -12.62
CA LYS A 173 -9.08 -20.19 -13.24
C LYS A 173 -9.08 -21.43 -12.33
N ILE A 174 -8.07 -21.57 -11.47
CA ILE A 174 -7.94 -22.69 -10.54
C ILE A 174 -8.98 -22.67 -9.42
N GLU A 175 -9.57 -21.51 -9.08
CA GLU A 175 -10.49 -21.35 -7.95
C GLU A 175 -11.63 -22.39 -7.94
N LYS A 176 -12.28 -22.58 -9.09
CA LYS A 176 -13.43 -23.49 -9.20
C LYS A 176 -13.01 -24.94 -8.96
N LEU A 177 -11.85 -25.34 -9.48
CA LEU A 177 -11.32 -26.70 -9.37
C LEU A 177 -10.96 -27.01 -7.91
N VAL A 178 -10.21 -26.13 -7.25
CA VAL A 178 -9.79 -26.34 -5.87
C VAL A 178 -10.97 -26.34 -4.89
N LYS A 179 -11.95 -25.45 -5.09
CA LYS A 179 -13.17 -25.43 -4.25
C LYS A 179 -14.01 -26.68 -4.46
N LYS A 180 -14.08 -27.23 -5.68
CA LYS A 180 -14.81 -28.47 -5.97
C LYS A 180 -14.16 -29.70 -5.31
N LYS A 181 -12.82 -29.76 -5.27
CA LYS A 181 -12.09 -30.87 -4.64
C LYS A 181 -12.36 -30.95 -3.12
N GLY A 182 -12.59 -29.81 -2.47
CA GLY A 182 -12.96 -29.74 -1.05
C GLY A 182 -11.82 -30.05 -0.08
N ASP A 183 -10.59 -30.24 -0.56
CA ASP A 183 -9.41 -30.52 0.28
C ASP A 183 -8.87 -29.22 0.92
N PRO A 184 -8.87 -29.10 2.27
CA PRO A 184 -8.37 -27.91 2.96
C PRO A 184 -6.89 -27.61 2.69
N LYS A 185 -6.06 -28.62 2.44
CA LYS A 185 -4.63 -28.47 2.12
C LYS A 185 -4.46 -27.85 0.75
N LEU A 186 -5.18 -28.35 -0.26
CA LEU A 186 -5.13 -27.79 -1.62
C LEU A 186 -5.70 -26.36 -1.63
N LEU A 187 -6.78 -26.12 -0.89
CA LEU A 187 -7.33 -24.76 -0.75
C LEU A 187 -6.31 -23.80 -0.13
N ARG A 188 -5.56 -24.24 0.89
CA ARG A 188 -4.50 -23.44 1.51
C ARG A 188 -3.36 -23.15 0.54
N ILE A 189 -2.93 -24.13 -0.26
CA ILE A 189 -1.91 -23.93 -1.30
C ILE A 189 -2.38 -22.90 -2.32
N TRP A 190 -3.61 -23.03 -2.83
CA TRP A 190 -4.18 -22.04 -3.75
C TRP A 190 -4.25 -20.63 -3.16
N ARG A 191 -4.51 -20.49 -1.86
CA ARG A 191 -4.43 -19.18 -1.18
C ARG A 191 -3.02 -18.61 -1.18
N TYR A 192 -1.98 -19.42 -0.96
CA TYR A 192 -0.59 -18.96 -1.02
C TYR A 192 -0.13 -18.58 -2.43
N LEU A 193 -0.67 -19.25 -3.46
CA LEU A 193 -0.41 -18.88 -4.85
C LEU A 193 -1.01 -17.52 -5.22
N GLN A 194 -1.95 -16.99 -4.43
CA GLN A 194 -2.53 -15.66 -4.62
C GLN A 194 -1.76 -14.53 -3.93
N ASN A 195 -0.63 -14.80 -3.28
CA ASN A 195 0.20 -13.74 -2.71
C ASN A 195 0.65 -12.78 -3.83
N SER A 196 0.48 -11.48 -3.62
CA SER A 196 0.78 -10.46 -4.61
C SER A 196 2.26 -10.37 -4.97
N ASP A 197 3.16 -10.76 -4.06
CA ASP A 197 4.61 -10.76 -4.28
C ASP A 197 5.01 -11.59 -5.50
N HIS A 198 4.29 -12.70 -5.78
CA HIS A 198 4.54 -13.51 -6.97
C HIS A 198 4.42 -12.69 -8.25
N LEU A 199 3.41 -11.81 -8.34
CA LEU A 199 3.23 -10.92 -9.48
C LEU A 199 4.21 -9.74 -9.44
N TYR A 200 4.53 -9.26 -8.24
CA TYR A 200 5.47 -8.16 -8.03
C TYR A 200 6.89 -8.51 -8.50
N TYR A 201 7.37 -9.73 -8.22
CA TYR A 201 8.71 -10.20 -8.59
C TYR A 201 8.90 -10.42 -10.10
N ILE A 202 7.80 -10.52 -10.85
CA ILE A 202 7.83 -10.67 -12.31
C ILE A 202 7.47 -9.36 -13.03
N CYS A 203 7.54 -8.23 -12.32
CA CYS A 203 7.45 -6.90 -12.91
C CYS A 203 8.68 -6.62 -13.79
N THR A 204 8.46 -5.95 -14.91
CA THR A 204 9.51 -5.60 -15.89
C THR A 204 9.71 -4.10 -15.99
N LYS A 205 9.30 -3.34 -14.96
CA LYS A 205 9.60 -1.91 -14.86
C LYS A 205 11.11 -1.70 -14.68
N TRP A 206 11.59 -0.56 -15.16
CA TRP A 206 13.00 -0.19 -15.16
C TRP A 206 13.25 0.97 -14.18
N TRP A 207 14.51 1.40 -14.01
CA TRP A 207 14.91 2.52 -13.14
C TRP A 207 14.61 2.27 -11.65
N ALA A 208 14.33 3.35 -10.89
CA ALA A 208 14.15 3.28 -9.44
C ALA A 208 13.04 2.31 -9.03
N ASP A 209 11.94 2.25 -9.79
CA ASP A 209 10.85 1.31 -9.52
C ASP A 209 11.33 -0.15 -9.74
N GLY A 210 12.05 -0.40 -10.84
CA GLY A 210 12.68 -1.70 -11.11
C GLY A 210 13.66 -2.17 -10.04
N ASP A 211 14.43 -1.25 -9.45
CA ASP A 211 15.36 -1.56 -8.37
C ASP A 211 14.63 -2.02 -7.10
N VAL A 212 13.47 -1.43 -6.77
CA VAL A 212 12.64 -1.87 -5.64
C VAL A 212 12.04 -3.27 -5.91
N HIS A 213 11.57 -3.53 -7.13
CA HIS A 213 11.08 -4.86 -7.51
C HIS A 213 12.16 -5.94 -7.41
N LYS A 214 13.40 -5.61 -7.81
CA LYS A 214 14.53 -6.52 -7.76
C LYS A 214 15.04 -6.74 -6.33
N TYR A 215 15.01 -5.72 -5.48
CA TYR A 215 15.57 -5.76 -4.12
C TYR A 215 15.01 -6.91 -3.28
N PHE A 216 13.71 -7.16 -3.38
CA PHE A 216 13.02 -8.22 -2.62
C PHE A 216 12.79 -9.51 -3.41
N SER A 217 13.18 -9.55 -4.69
CA SER A 217 12.93 -10.71 -5.54
C SER A 217 13.88 -11.86 -5.21
N PRO A 218 13.37 -13.09 -5.03
CA PRO A 218 14.20 -14.29 -4.91
C PRO A 218 14.73 -14.80 -6.26
N PHE A 219 14.36 -14.13 -7.37
CA PHE A 219 14.72 -14.53 -8.73
C PHE A 219 15.73 -13.55 -9.33
N ASP A 220 16.64 -14.08 -10.15
CA ASP A 220 17.65 -13.29 -10.85
C ASP A 220 17.01 -12.40 -11.91
N THR A 221 15.95 -12.89 -12.57
CA THR A 221 15.18 -12.14 -13.57
C THR A 221 13.67 -12.37 -13.46
N PRO A 222 12.83 -11.41 -13.93
CA PRO A 222 11.38 -11.59 -14.02
C PRO A 222 10.96 -12.84 -14.80
N GLU A 223 11.67 -13.19 -15.87
CA GLU A 223 11.38 -14.36 -16.71
C GLU A 223 11.60 -15.67 -15.94
N GLN A 224 12.67 -15.75 -15.14
CA GLN A 224 12.92 -16.90 -14.27
C GLN A 224 11.82 -17.06 -13.22
N GLY A 225 11.39 -15.94 -12.62
CA GLY A 225 10.24 -15.93 -11.70
C GLY A 225 8.97 -16.42 -12.37
N PHE A 226 8.68 -15.94 -13.58
CA PHE A 226 7.51 -16.33 -14.34
C PHE A 226 7.51 -17.83 -14.68
N LEU A 227 8.63 -18.36 -15.21
CA LEU A 227 8.76 -19.80 -15.50
C LEU A 227 8.57 -20.66 -14.24
N THR A 228 9.07 -20.20 -13.10
CA THR A 228 8.90 -20.89 -11.81
C THR A 228 7.43 -20.92 -11.39
N ILE A 229 6.73 -19.78 -11.46
CA ILE A 229 5.29 -19.69 -11.18
C ILE A 229 4.51 -20.63 -12.09
N LEU A 230 4.78 -20.62 -13.40
CA LEU A 230 4.09 -21.50 -14.35
C LEU A 230 4.28 -22.98 -14.03
N LYS A 231 5.50 -23.39 -13.70
CA LYS A 231 5.80 -24.78 -13.31
C LYS A 231 5.00 -25.19 -12.08
N VAL A 232 4.95 -24.33 -11.06
CA VAL A 232 4.19 -24.58 -9.82
C VAL A 232 2.68 -24.64 -10.11
N LEU A 233 2.15 -23.74 -10.93
CA LEU A 233 0.74 -23.75 -11.32
C LEU A 233 0.37 -25.00 -12.12
N SER A 234 1.26 -25.48 -13.00
CA SER A 234 1.05 -26.70 -13.77
C SER A 234 0.98 -27.93 -12.85
N ASP A 235 1.99 -28.12 -11.99
CA ASP A 235 2.01 -29.21 -11.00
C ASP A 235 0.79 -29.16 -10.07
N PHE A 236 0.39 -27.97 -9.64
CA PHE A 236 -0.79 -27.81 -8.78
C PHE A 236 -2.09 -28.18 -9.51
N LYS A 237 -2.23 -27.86 -10.79
CA LYS A 237 -3.39 -28.26 -11.60
C LYS A 237 -3.46 -29.77 -11.80
N GLU A 238 -2.33 -30.43 -12.05
CA GLU A 238 -2.29 -31.90 -12.17
C GLU A 238 -2.82 -32.59 -10.91
N LYS A 239 -2.51 -32.06 -9.72
CA LYS A 239 -3.03 -32.57 -8.45
C LYS A 239 -4.54 -32.33 -8.25
N LEU A 240 -5.13 -31.40 -9.00
CA LEU A 240 -6.55 -31.07 -8.92
C LEU A 240 -7.42 -31.92 -9.85
N LEU A 241 -6.86 -32.44 -10.94
CA LEU A 241 -7.48 -33.46 -11.78
C LEU A 241 -7.79 -34.72 -10.95
#